data_AF-A0A520YGW8-F1
#
_entry.id   AF-A0A520YGW8-F1
#
_cell.length_a   1.000
_cell.length_b   1.000
_cell.length_c   1.000
_cell.angle_alpha   90.00
_cell.angle_beta   90.00
_cell.angle_gamma   90.00
#
_symmetry.space_group_name_H-M   'P 1'
#
loop_
_entity.id
_entity.type
_entity.pdbx_description
1 polymer ?
#
loop_
_entity_poly.entity_id
_entity_poly.type
_entity_poly.pdbx_seq_one_letter_code
_entity_poly.pdbx_strand_id
1 'polypeptide(L)'
;MTLLLVLGGLVLLGLGGEFLVRGTVGLARRFGVSPLLAGLVIVGFGTSAPELVTSLQAALSGSPDISVGNVVGSNIANVLLILGISAIIIPLPIKPPAFYRDGFAMSMGALAALAGVLLGGFDRLSGILLGMMLLSYIIVAYLTDRDKNDDEAERHLHAEAQKPKTKRSLALLLLMTAGGIAAVIFGAQYLIEGAVTLARGMGISEAVIGLTVVAVGTSLPELVACTAAA
;
A
#
# COMPACT_ATOMS: atom_id res chain seq x y z
N MET A 1 16.97 -24.45 3.33
CA MET A 1 17.02 -22.98 3.39
C MET A 1 15.81 -22.36 2.70
N THR A 2 15.50 -22.72 1.45
CA THR A 2 14.38 -22.14 0.67
C THR A 2 13.01 -22.25 1.35
N LEU A 3 12.67 -23.41 1.92
CA LEU A 3 11.40 -23.57 2.63
C LEU A 3 11.30 -22.66 3.87
N LEU A 4 12.42 -22.34 4.52
CA LEU A 4 12.45 -21.41 5.66
C LEU A 4 12.19 -19.98 5.20
N LEU A 5 12.69 -19.58 4.02
CA LEU A 5 12.40 -18.25 3.44
C LEU A 5 10.92 -18.11 3.10
N VAL A 6 10.32 -19.13 2.47
CA VAL A 6 8.88 -19.14 2.15
C VAL A 6 8.03 -19.07 3.42
N LEU A 7 8.27 -19.97 4.38
CA LEU A 7 7.50 -20.02 5.62
C LEU A 7 7.72 -18.77 6.48
N GLY A 8 8.97 -18.32 6.61
CA GLY A 8 9.32 -17.09 7.33
C GLY A 8 8.69 -15.85 6.69
N GLY A 9 8.71 -15.78 5.36
CA GLY A 9 8.05 -14.71 4.59
C GLY A 9 6.54 -14.65 4.84
N LEU A 10 5.85 -15.79 4.77
CA LEU A 10 4.41 -15.89 5.07
C LEU A 10 4.07 -15.49 6.51
N VAL A 11 4.87 -15.93 7.49
CA VAL A 11 4.67 -15.56 8.90
C VAL A 11 4.87 -14.06 9.10
N LEU A 12 5.93 -13.48 8.52
CA LEU A 12 6.21 -12.05 8.60
C LEU A 12 5.11 -11.21 7.92
N LEU A 13 4.61 -11.65 6.77
CA LEU A 13 3.49 -11.02 6.09
C LEU A 13 2.24 -11.02 6.98
N GLY A 14 1.80 -12.19 7.46
CA GLY A 14 0.59 -12.29 8.28
C GLY A 14 0.66 -11.49 9.58
N LEU A 15 1.77 -11.61 10.33
CA LEU A 15 1.95 -10.86 11.58
C LEU A 15 2.18 -9.36 11.31
N GLY A 16 2.93 -9.05 10.26
CA GLY A 16 3.23 -7.68 9.86
C GLY A 16 1.97 -6.92 9.46
N GLY A 17 1.08 -7.54 8.68
CA GLY A 17 -0.21 -6.97 8.31
C GLY A 17 -1.06 -6.64 9.54
N GLU A 18 -1.17 -7.58 10.48
CA GLU A 18 -1.93 -7.36 11.73
C GLU A 18 -1.34 -6.23 12.58
N PHE A 19 -0.01 -6.17 12.71
CA PHE A 19 0.66 -5.09 13.45
C PHE A 19 0.51 -3.74 12.76
N LEU A 20 0.60 -3.72 11.43
CA LEU A 20 0.44 -2.52 10.62
C LEU A 20 -0.97 -1.94 10.78
N VAL A 21 -2.02 -2.77 10.63
CA VAL A 21 -3.41 -2.33 10.78
C VAL A 21 -3.67 -1.83 12.20
N ARG A 22 -3.31 -2.62 13.24
CA ARG A 22 -3.51 -2.22 14.63
C ARG A 22 -2.74 -0.95 15.03
N GLY A 23 -1.51 -0.82 14.54
CA GLY A 23 -0.67 0.36 14.76
C GLY A 23 -1.29 1.59 14.12
N THR A 24 -1.64 1.51 12.83
CA THR A 24 -2.26 2.59 12.06
C THR A 24 -3.58 3.05 12.67
N VAL A 25 -4.50 2.12 12.98
CA VAL A 25 -5.79 2.47 13.62
C VAL A 25 -5.59 3.11 14.99
N GLY A 26 -4.61 2.62 15.77
CA GLY A 26 -4.29 3.21 17.07
C GLY A 26 -3.70 4.62 16.96
N LEU A 27 -2.84 4.87 15.97
CA LEU A 27 -2.32 6.20 15.67
C LEU A 27 -3.43 7.14 15.22
N ALA A 28 -4.34 6.66 14.36
CA ALA A 28 -5.49 7.43 13.88
C ALA A 28 -6.29 8.02 15.04
N ARG A 29 -6.65 7.17 16.01
CA ARG A 29 -7.38 7.56 17.23
C ARG A 29 -6.60 8.53 18.10
N ARG A 30 -5.28 8.36 18.20
CA ARG A 30 -4.44 9.20 19.05
C ARG A 30 -4.28 10.60 18.48
N PHE A 31 -4.32 10.74 17.16
CA PHE A 31 -4.23 12.02 16.47
C PHE A 31 -5.60 12.61 16.08
N GLY A 32 -6.71 11.92 16.39
CA GLY A 32 -8.06 12.40 16.09
C GLY A 32 -8.36 12.46 14.59
N VAL A 33 -7.73 11.59 13.80
CA VAL A 33 -7.99 11.43 12.36
C VAL A 33 -8.73 10.13 12.12
N SER A 34 -9.49 10.03 11.02
CA SER A 34 -10.20 8.78 10.75
C SER A 34 -9.22 7.64 10.43
N PRO A 35 -9.61 6.38 10.72
CA PRO A 35 -8.86 5.21 10.28
C PRO A 35 -8.66 5.16 8.76
N LEU A 36 -9.61 5.68 7.98
CA LEU A 36 -9.54 5.70 6.52
C LEU A 36 -8.42 6.63 6.04
N LEU A 37 -8.33 7.85 6.61
CA LEU A 37 -7.26 8.78 6.27
C LEU A 37 -5.90 8.30 6.78
N ALA A 38 -5.84 7.71 7.97
CA ALA A 38 -4.61 7.12 8.48
C ALA A 38 -4.16 5.94 7.62
N GLY A 39 -5.07 5.10 7.15
CA GLY A 39 -4.79 4.04 6.19
C GLY A 39 -4.23 4.61 4.88
N LEU A 40 -4.93 5.57 4.29
CA LEU A 40 -4.50 6.26 3.07
C LEU A 40 -3.05 6.76 3.15
N VAL A 41 -2.71 7.44 4.26
CA VAL A 41 -1.39 8.07 4.41
C VAL A 41 -0.35 7.08 4.92
N ILE A 42 -0.58 6.43 6.05
CA ILE A 42 0.44 5.61 6.72
C ILE A 42 0.66 4.29 5.96
N VAL A 43 -0.43 3.58 5.62
CA VAL A 43 -0.32 2.31 4.91
C VAL A 43 0.06 2.58 3.46
N GLY A 44 -0.59 3.53 2.78
CA GLY A 44 -0.30 3.88 1.40
C GLY A 44 1.16 4.29 1.16
N PHE A 45 1.72 5.23 1.94
CA PHE A 45 3.13 5.58 1.81
C PHE A 45 4.06 4.48 2.32
N GLY A 46 3.65 3.74 3.36
CA GLY A 46 4.46 2.71 3.98
C GLY A 46 4.71 1.52 3.05
N THR A 47 3.66 1.03 2.39
CA THR A 47 3.80 -0.11 1.47
C THR A 47 4.39 0.29 0.13
N SER A 48 4.16 1.52 -0.35
CA SER A 48 4.74 2.03 -1.61
C SER A 48 6.16 2.61 -1.49
N ALA A 49 6.76 2.58 -0.29
CA ALA A 49 8.13 3.06 -0.08
C ALA A 49 9.19 2.28 -0.89
N PRO A 50 9.15 0.93 -0.97
CA PRO A 50 10.05 0.16 -1.83
C PRO A 50 9.98 0.58 -3.29
N GLU A 51 8.77 0.81 -3.83
CA GLU A 51 8.53 1.23 -5.20
C GLU A 51 9.11 2.60 -5.46
N LEU A 52 8.94 3.54 -4.52
CA LEU A 52 9.55 4.87 -4.61
C LEU A 52 11.07 4.77 -4.66
N VAL A 53 11.67 3.96 -3.78
CA VAL A 53 13.12 3.75 -3.74
C VAL A 53 13.63 3.10 -5.02
N THR A 54 12.99 2.03 -5.51
CA THR A 54 13.36 1.34 -6.76
C THR A 54 13.20 2.27 -7.97
N SER A 55 12.12 3.04 -8.05
CA SER A 55 11.90 4.02 -9.13
C SER A 55 12.97 5.11 -9.11
N LEU A 56 13.26 5.67 -7.93
CA LEU A 56 14.28 6.70 -7.78
C LEU A 56 15.67 6.18 -8.15
N GLN A 57 16.04 4.98 -7.69
CA GLN A 57 17.32 4.35 -8.04
C GLN A 57 17.42 4.13 -9.56
N ALA A 58 16.39 3.56 -10.19
CA ALA A 58 16.36 3.35 -11.63
C ALA A 58 16.52 4.66 -12.42
N ALA A 59 15.82 5.72 -12.01
CA ALA A 59 15.93 7.04 -12.63
C ALA A 59 17.34 7.64 -12.47
N LEU A 60 17.91 7.59 -11.26
CA LEU A 60 19.25 8.12 -10.97
C LEU A 60 20.37 7.31 -11.65
N SER A 61 20.15 6.02 -11.90
CA SER A 61 21.07 5.14 -12.63
C SER A 61 20.93 5.25 -14.16
N GLY A 62 20.16 6.22 -14.68
CA GLY A 62 20.01 6.46 -16.11
C GLY A 62 19.08 5.47 -16.82
N SER A 63 18.19 4.81 -16.08
CA SER A 63 17.17 3.88 -16.60
C SER A 63 15.74 4.39 -16.30
N PRO A 64 15.34 5.57 -16.84
CA PRO A 64 14.04 6.18 -16.55
C PRO A 64 12.86 5.31 -17.00
N ASP A 65 13.01 4.51 -18.06
CA ASP A 65 11.96 3.60 -18.52
C ASP A 65 11.62 2.53 -17.48
N ILE A 66 12.62 2.04 -16.75
CA ILE A 66 12.42 1.10 -15.63
C ILE A 66 11.69 1.80 -14.48
N SER A 67 12.04 3.07 -14.20
CA SER A 67 11.34 3.86 -13.18
C SER A 67 9.86 4.05 -13.50
N VAL A 68 9.55 4.47 -14.74
CA VAL A 68 8.15 4.67 -15.17
C VAL A 68 7.42 3.34 -15.22
N GLY A 69 8.04 2.30 -15.76
CA GLY A 69 7.50 0.95 -15.81
C GLY A 69 7.16 0.39 -14.43
N ASN A 70 8.01 0.64 -13.41
CA ASN A 70 7.75 0.25 -12.03
C ASN A 70 6.51 0.95 -11.46
N VAL A 71 6.41 2.28 -11.61
CA VAL A 71 5.26 3.05 -11.10
C VAL A 71 3.96 2.63 -11.79
N VAL A 72 3.96 2.57 -13.13
CA VAL A 72 2.76 2.23 -13.92
C VAL A 72 2.34 0.78 -13.65
N GLY A 73 3.29 -0.15 -13.69
CA GLY A 73 3.04 -1.57 -13.45
C GLY A 73 2.47 -1.84 -12.06
N SER A 74 3.02 -1.22 -11.02
CA SER A 74 2.53 -1.40 -9.64
C SER A 74 1.10 -0.89 -9.46
N ASN A 75 0.74 0.24 -10.08
CA ASN A 75 -0.63 0.76 -10.03
C ASN A 75 -1.62 -0.15 -10.80
N ILE A 76 -1.21 -0.70 -11.95
CA ILE A 76 -2.02 -1.67 -12.70
C ILE A 76 -2.25 -2.94 -11.85
N ALA A 77 -1.20 -3.48 -11.22
CA ALA A 77 -1.31 -4.64 -10.34
C ALA A 77 -2.23 -4.36 -9.14
N ASN A 78 -2.09 -3.20 -8.50
CA ASN A 78 -2.92 -2.83 -7.35
C ASN A 78 -4.42 -2.78 -7.72
N VAL A 79 -4.78 -2.19 -8.87
CA VAL A 79 -6.18 -2.04 -9.27
C VAL A 79 -6.76 -3.32 -9.87
N LEU A 80 -6.04 -4.00 -10.77
CA LEU A 80 -6.60 -5.14 -11.49
C LEU A 80 -6.44 -6.45 -10.72
N LEU A 81 -5.27 -6.66 -10.10
CA LEU A 81 -4.96 -7.91 -9.41
C LEU A 81 -5.36 -7.84 -7.93
N ILE A 82 -4.82 -6.90 -7.16
CA ILE A 82 -5.02 -6.87 -5.71
C ILE A 82 -6.47 -6.56 -5.36
N LEU A 83 -7.00 -5.44 -5.87
CA LEU A 83 -8.38 -5.05 -5.61
C LEU A 83 -9.37 -6.08 -6.20
N GLY A 84 -9.06 -6.62 -7.38
CA GLY A 84 -9.86 -7.68 -8.02
C GLY A 84 -9.94 -8.95 -7.16
N ILE A 85 -8.80 -9.46 -6.69
CA ILE A 85 -8.76 -10.61 -5.78
C ILE A 85 -9.43 -10.29 -4.45
N SER A 86 -9.16 -9.12 -3.87
CA SER A 86 -9.76 -8.71 -2.59
C SER A 86 -11.28 -8.70 -2.68
N ALA A 87 -11.86 -8.15 -3.75
CA ALA A 87 -13.30 -8.12 -3.99
C ALA A 87 -13.92 -9.51 -4.23
N ILE A 88 -13.15 -10.47 -4.76
CA ILE A 88 -13.56 -11.88 -4.90
C ILE A 88 -13.60 -12.57 -3.53
N ILE A 89 -12.60 -12.33 -2.68
CA ILE A 89 -12.49 -12.97 -1.36
C ILE A 89 -13.50 -12.37 -0.37
N ILE A 90 -13.56 -11.04 -0.28
CA ILE A 90 -14.42 -10.30 0.66
C ILE A 90 -15.07 -9.13 -0.10
N PRO A 91 -16.41 -9.16 -0.32
CA PRO A 91 -17.11 -8.01 -0.88
C PRO A 91 -16.84 -6.75 -0.04
N LEU A 92 -16.39 -5.68 -0.67
CA LEU A 92 -15.93 -4.45 -0.01
C LEU A 92 -17.07 -3.42 0.04
N PRO A 93 -17.80 -3.25 1.16
CA PRO A 93 -18.80 -2.20 1.28
C PRO A 93 -18.10 -0.83 1.41
N ILE A 94 -18.19 0.01 0.37
CA ILE A 94 -17.54 1.33 0.36
C ILE A 94 -18.59 2.44 0.51
N LYS A 95 -18.27 3.44 1.33
CA LYS A 95 -19.10 4.65 1.46
C LYS A 95 -18.97 5.51 0.20
N PRO A 96 -20.09 5.86 -0.48
CA PRO A 96 -20.04 6.56 -1.76
C PRO A 96 -19.21 7.86 -1.75
N PRO A 97 -19.29 8.74 -0.74
CA PRO A 97 -18.56 10.02 -0.79
C PRO A 97 -17.03 9.87 -0.79
N ALA A 98 -16.48 8.94 0.01
CA ALA A 98 -15.04 8.68 0.04
C ALA A 98 -14.60 8.00 -1.25
N PHE A 99 -15.39 7.02 -1.74
CA PHE A 99 -15.12 6.32 -2.98
C PHE A 99 -15.03 7.26 -4.19
N TYR A 100 -15.99 8.17 -4.35
CA TYR A 100 -15.97 9.12 -5.47
C TYR A 100 -14.79 10.10 -5.37
N ARG A 101 -14.47 10.60 -4.18
CA ARG A 101 -13.32 11.49 -3.96
C ARG A 101 -12.01 10.79 -4.35
N ASP A 102 -11.79 9.59 -3.81
CA ASP A 102 -10.54 8.85 -3.98
C ASP A 102 -10.41 8.31 -5.41
N GLY A 103 -11.51 7.79 -5.97
CA GLY A 103 -11.58 7.33 -7.35
C GLY A 103 -11.39 8.46 -8.36
N PHE A 104 -11.91 9.66 -8.10
CA PHE A 104 -11.68 10.84 -8.94
C PHE A 104 -10.22 11.26 -8.92
N ALA A 105 -9.60 11.36 -7.73
CA ALA A 105 -8.18 11.68 -7.60
C ALA A 105 -7.29 10.65 -8.32
N MET A 106 -7.58 9.36 -8.14
CA MET A 106 -6.88 8.27 -8.82
C MET A 106 -7.02 8.37 -10.35
N SER A 107 -8.24 8.65 -10.85
CA SER A 107 -8.50 8.79 -12.29
C SER A 107 -7.74 9.98 -12.88
N MET A 108 -7.73 11.12 -12.20
CA MET A 108 -6.96 12.29 -12.60
C MET A 108 -5.46 12.00 -12.62
N GLY A 109 -4.95 11.23 -11.65
CA GLY A 109 -3.54 10.86 -11.57
C GLY A 109 -3.15 9.92 -12.72
N ALA A 110 -4.00 8.94 -13.02
CA ALA A 110 -3.83 8.04 -14.16
C ALA A 110 -3.86 8.79 -15.51
N LEU A 111 -4.76 9.76 -15.68
CA LEU A 111 -4.82 10.60 -16.87
C LEU A 111 -3.57 11.48 -17.01
N ALA A 112 -3.08 12.06 -15.91
CA ALA A 112 -1.84 12.84 -15.92
C ALA A 112 -0.62 11.97 -16.27
N ALA A 113 -0.54 10.76 -15.72
CA ALA A 113 0.51 9.80 -16.08
C ALA A 113 0.43 9.39 -17.56
N LEU A 114 -0.77 9.12 -18.08
CA LEU A 114 -1.01 8.82 -19.49
C LEU A 114 -0.58 9.99 -20.38
N ALA A 115 -0.92 11.22 -20.01
CA ALA A 115 -0.48 12.42 -20.73
C ALA A 115 1.05 12.53 -20.77
N GLY A 116 1.73 12.28 -19.66
CA GLY A 116 3.20 12.24 -19.62
C GLY A 116 3.81 11.20 -20.57
N VAL A 117 3.21 10.01 -20.64
CA VAL A 117 3.63 8.96 -21.60
C VAL A 117 3.40 9.41 -23.05
N LEU A 118 2.23 9.97 -23.37
CA LEU A 118 1.89 10.41 -24.73
C LEU A 118 2.71 11.62 -25.19
N LEU A 119 3.10 12.50 -24.27
CA LEU A 119 3.96 13.67 -24.53
C LEU A 119 5.46 13.31 -24.58
N GLY A 120 5.81 12.03 -24.36
CA GLY A 120 7.16 11.53 -24.56
C GLY A 120 8.08 11.63 -23.34
N GLY A 121 7.54 11.83 -22.13
CA GLY A 121 8.32 11.72 -20.90
C GLY A 121 7.82 12.56 -19.74
N PHE A 122 8.54 12.42 -18.62
CA PHE A 122 8.33 13.18 -17.39
C PHE A 122 9.52 14.10 -17.12
N ASP A 123 9.29 15.40 -17.13
CA ASP A 123 10.27 16.41 -16.75
C ASP A 123 10.07 16.88 -15.30
N ARG A 124 10.92 17.79 -14.82
CA ARG A 124 10.82 18.32 -13.45
C ARG A 124 9.47 19.02 -13.20
N LEU A 125 8.91 19.68 -14.21
CA LEU A 125 7.63 20.35 -14.09
C LEU A 125 6.50 19.33 -13.89
N SER A 126 6.46 18.26 -14.68
CA SER A 126 5.49 17.18 -14.51
C SER A 126 5.58 16.54 -13.12
N GLY A 127 6.79 16.30 -12.60
CA GLY A 127 7.00 15.79 -11.25
C GLY A 127 6.48 16.73 -10.16
N ILE A 128 6.72 18.04 -10.28
CA ILE A 128 6.18 19.05 -9.35
C ILE A 128 4.66 19.08 -9.42
N LEU A 129 4.08 19.07 -10.62
CA LEU A 129 2.62 19.09 -10.80
C LEU A 129 1.95 17.85 -10.20
N LEU A 130 2.51 16.65 -10.43
CA LEU A 130 2.04 15.41 -9.83
C LEU A 130 2.18 15.43 -8.29
N GLY A 131 3.28 15.95 -7.77
CA GLY A 131 3.48 16.12 -6.33
C GLY A 131 2.47 17.10 -5.70
N MET A 132 2.22 18.24 -6.35
CA MET A 132 1.22 19.21 -5.92
C MET A 132 -0.20 18.64 -5.98
N MET A 133 -0.48 17.80 -6.97
CA MET A 133 -1.75 17.09 -7.09
C MET A 133 -1.94 16.07 -5.95
N LEU A 134 -0.89 15.32 -5.59
CA LEU A 134 -0.93 14.41 -4.44
C LEU A 134 -1.15 15.18 -3.14
N LEU A 135 -0.45 16.31 -2.94
CA LEU A 135 -0.60 17.15 -1.76
C LEU A 135 -2.01 17.75 -1.66
N SER A 136 -2.56 18.27 -2.77
CA SER A 136 -3.91 18.82 -2.78
C SER A 136 -4.96 17.75 -2.48
N TYR A 137 -4.79 16.54 -3.03
CA TYR A 137 -5.62 15.39 -2.70
C TYR A 137 -5.60 15.05 -1.20
N ILE A 138 -4.41 14.94 -0.59
CA ILE A 138 -4.28 14.65 0.85
C ILE A 138 -4.95 15.74 1.70
N ILE A 139 -4.78 17.02 1.33
CA ILE A 139 -5.42 18.14 2.03
C ILE A 139 -6.94 18.05 1.91
N VAL A 140 -7.48 17.86 0.70
CA VAL A 140 -8.93 17.72 0.48
C VAL A 140 -9.47 16.51 1.23
N ALA A 141 -8.74 15.39 1.22
CA ALA A 141 -9.11 14.20 1.96
C ALA A 141 -9.19 14.48 3.47
N TYR A 142 -8.17 15.12 4.04
CA TYR A 142 -8.14 15.52 5.45
C TYR A 142 -9.27 16.47 5.84
N LEU A 143 -9.52 17.53 5.05
CA LEU A 143 -10.56 18.52 5.34
C LEU A 143 -11.97 17.91 5.26
N THR A 144 -12.24 17.12 4.22
CA THR A 144 -13.55 16.48 4.01
C THR A 144 -13.86 15.44 5.09
N ASP A 145 -12.82 14.80 5.61
CA ASP A 145 -12.92 13.73 6.60
C ASP A 145 -13.01 14.29 8.03
N ARG A 146 -12.36 15.43 8.29
CA ARG A 146 -12.50 16.18 9.55
C ARG A 146 -13.93 16.63 9.81
N ASP A 147 -14.66 17.06 8.77
CA ASP A 147 -16.06 17.50 8.90
C ASP A 147 -17.05 16.34 9.21
N LYS A 148 -16.63 15.08 9.04
CA LYS A 148 -17.44 13.88 9.28
C LYS A 148 -17.05 13.10 10.54
N ASN A 149 -16.00 13.55 11.23
CA ASN A 149 -15.44 12.88 12.38
C ASN A 149 -16.37 12.80 13.61
N ASP A 150 -17.45 13.58 13.68
CA ASP A 150 -18.37 13.50 14.81
C ASP A 150 -19.21 12.20 14.80
N ASP A 151 -19.67 11.71 13.64
CA ASP A 151 -20.61 10.56 13.59
C ASP A 151 -19.94 9.19 13.37
N GLU A 152 -18.84 9.11 12.62
CA GLU A 152 -18.20 7.83 12.26
C GLU A 152 -17.11 7.39 13.23
N ALA A 153 -16.35 8.35 13.76
CA ALA A 153 -15.44 8.07 14.85
C ALA A 153 -16.25 7.59 16.06
N GLU A 154 -17.37 8.23 16.40
CA GLU A 154 -18.28 7.77 17.46
C GLU A 154 -18.76 6.32 17.23
N ARG A 155 -19.23 5.95 16.04
CA ARG A 155 -19.73 4.58 15.80
C ARG A 155 -18.65 3.49 15.87
N HIS A 156 -17.46 3.74 15.31
CA HIS A 156 -16.34 2.80 15.48
C HIS A 156 -15.75 2.82 16.90
N LEU A 157 -15.80 3.96 17.59
CA LEU A 157 -15.47 4.08 19.01
C LEU A 157 -16.49 3.31 19.87
N HIS A 158 -17.78 3.29 19.55
CA HIS A 158 -18.81 2.54 20.28
C HIS A 158 -18.69 1.03 20.08
N ALA A 159 -18.37 0.58 18.85
CA ALA A 159 -18.11 -0.84 18.57
C ALA A 159 -16.85 -1.37 19.27
N GLU A 160 -15.80 -0.53 19.40
CA GLU A 160 -14.57 -0.91 20.10
C GLU A 160 -14.50 -0.52 21.58
N ALA A 161 -15.36 0.37 22.08
CA ALA A 161 -15.47 0.73 23.50
C ALA A 161 -15.90 -0.44 24.38
N GLN A 162 -16.42 -1.52 23.78
CA GLN A 162 -16.71 -2.78 24.47
C GLN A 162 -15.45 -3.63 24.73
N LYS A 163 -14.30 -3.31 24.11
CA LYS A 163 -13.01 -3.98 24.41
C LYS A 163 -12.24 -3.22 25.49
N PRO A 164 -11.57 -3.91 26.43
CA PRO A 164 -10.89 -3.26 27.55
C PRO A 164 -9.80 -2.30 27.05
N LYS A 165 -9.94 -1.01 27.41
CA LYS A 165 -9.03 0.09 27.03
C LYS A 165 -7.70 -0.01 27.77
N THR A 166 -6.76 -0.82 27.28
CA THR A 166 -5.35 -0.56 27.59
C THR A 166 -4.92 0.63 26.73
N LYS A 167 -4.71 1.80 27.33
CA LYS A 167 -4.15 2.97 26.64
C LYS A 167 -2.73 2.64 26.17
N ARG A 168 -2.59 2.08 24.96
CA ARG A 168 -1.29 1.79 24.37
C ARG A 168 -0.48 3.09 24.28
N SER A 169 0.79 3.04 24.66
CA SER A 169 1.68 4.20 24.58
C SER A 169 1.90 4.60 23.12
N LEU A 170 2.21 5.88 22.87
CA LEU A 170 2.47 6.37 21.51
C LEU A 170 3.65 5.60 20.90
N ALA A 171 4.68 5.36 21.72
CA ALA A 171 5.85 4.58 21.35
C ALA A 171 5.47 3.17 20.88
N LEU A 172 4.56 2.49 21.58
CA LEU A 172 4.09 1.17 21.17
C LEU A 172 3.33 1.23 19.84
N LEU A 173 2.48 2.24 19.64
CA LEU A 173 1.74 2.39 18.37
C LEU A 173 2.68 2.64 17.19
N LEU A 174 3.65 3.54 17.37
CA LEU A 174 4.67 3.81 16.36
C LEU A 174 5.52 2.56 16.06
N LEU A 175 5.90 1.82 17.10
CA LEU A 175 6.68 0.58 16.95
C LEU A 175 5.87 -0.52 16.26
N MET A 176 4.58 -0.64 16.57
CA MET A 176 3.68 -1.57 15.87
C MET A 176 3.52 -1.20 14.40
N THR A 177 3.32 0.08 14.09
CA THR A 177 3.19 0.54 12.70
C THR A 177 4.49 0.34 11.92
N ALA A 178 5.62 0.84 12.43
CA ALA A 178 6.91 0.74 11.76
C ALA A 178 7.39 -0.71 11.67
N GLY A 179 7.22 -1.49 12.74
CA GLY A 179 7.51 -2.92 12.75
C GLY A 179 6.60 -3.70 11.81
N GLY A 180 5.33 -3.32 11.70
CA GLY A 180 4.38 -3.87 10.73
C GLY A 180 4.82 -3.62 9.30
N ILE A 181 5.12 -2.36 8.93
CA ILE A 181 5.66 -2.00 7.60
C ILE A 181 6.91 -2.83 7.30
N ALA A 182 7.88 -2.84 8.20
CA ALA A 182 9.13 -3.58 8.01
C ALA A 182 8.86 -5.09 7.84
N ALA A 183 8.04 -5.69 8.69
CA ALA A 183 7.70 -7.11 8.63
C ALA A 183 7.00 -7.47 7.31
N VAL A 184 6.09 -6.62 6.83
CA VAL A 184 5.42 -6.83 5.55
C VAL A 184 6.40 -6.75 4.39
N ILE A 185 7.29 -5.74 4.36
CA ILE A 185 8.29 -5.57 3.31
C ILE A 185 9.28 -6.75 3.29
N PHE A 186 9.90 -7.08 4.42
CA PHE A 186 10.85 -8.19 4.50
C PHE A 186 10.18 -9.54 4.30
N GLY A 187 8.93 -9.69 4.76
CA GLY A 187 8.12 -10.88 4.53
C GLY A 187 7.88 -11.13 3.04
N ALA A 188 7.51 -10.08 2.30
CA ALA A 188 7.37 -10.14 0.84
C ALA A 188 8.70 -10.53 0.17
N GLN A 189 9.81 -9.87 0.55
CA GLN A 189 11.13 -10.17 -0.01
C GLN A 189 11.54 -11.65 0.19
N TYR A 190 11.39 -12.18 1.40
CA TYR A 190 11.71 -13.59 1.69
C TYR A 190 10.80 -14.55 0.94
N LEU A 191 9.51 -14.23 0.82
CA LEU A 191 8.58 -15.07 0.07
C LEU A 191 8.93 -15.08 -1.42
N ILE A 192 9.25 -13.93 -2.01
CA ILE A 192 9.68 -13.82 -3.42
C ILE A 192 10.96 -14.61 -3.65
N GLU A 193 11.99 -14.40 -2.82
CA GLU A 193 13.28 -15.09 -2.98
C GLU A 193 13.13 -16.61 -2.87
N GLY A 194 12.34 -17.07 -1.89
CA GLY A 194 11.99 -18.47 -1.72
C GLY A 194 11.25 -19.04 -2.94
N ALA A 195 10.23 -18.33 -3.43
CA ALA A 195 9.44 -18.73 -4.59
C ALA A 195 10.26 -18.77 -5.89
N VAL A 196 11.11 -17.77 -6.13
CA VAL A 196 12.03 -17.72 -7.28
C VAL A 196 12.99 -18.91 -7.26
N THR A 197 13.58 -19.19 -6.09
CA THR A 197 14.52 -20.32 -5.94
C THR A 197 13.85 -21.67 -6.19
N LEU A 198 12.61 -21.85 -5.70
CA LEU A 198 11.83 -23.07 -5.98
C LEU A 198 11.51 -23.19 -7.47
N ALA A 199 11.03 -22.12 -8.09
CA ALA A 199 10.66 -22.11 -9.50
C ALA A 199 11.86 -22.44 -10.41
N ARG A 200 13.04 -21.87 -10.12
CA ARG A 200 14.29 -22.22 -10.82
C ARG A 200 14.64 -23.69 -10.64
N GLY A 201 14.52 -24.22 -9.42
CA GLY A 201 14.77 -25.63 -9.13
C GLY A 201 13.82 -26.59 -9.86
N MET A 202 12.64 -26.11 -10.26
CA MET A 202 11.66 -26.84 -11.07
C MET A 202 11.88 -26.68 -12.59
N GLY A 203 12.91 -25.95 -13.01
CA GLY A 203 13.20 -25.69 -14.43
C GLY A 203 12.28 -24.65 -15.08
N ILE A 204 11.57 -23.83 -14.31
CA ILE A 204 10.76 -22.73 -14.82
C ILE A 204 11.69 -21.63 -15.34
N SER A 205 11.40 -21.08 -16.53
CA SER A 205 12.24 -20.05 -17.14
C SER A 205 12.20 -18.72 -16.39
N GLU A 206 13.31 -17.99 -16.39
CA GLU A 206 13.42 -16.65 -15.78
C GLU A 206 12.35 -15.69 -16.29
N ALA A 207 11.97 -15.81 -17.57
CA ALA A 207 10.92 -14.99 -18.17
C ALA A 207 9.57 -15.22 -17.50
N VAL A 208 9.20 -16.50 -17.26
CA VAL A 208 7.95 -16.85 -16.58
C VAL A 208 7.98 -16.42 -15.12
N ILE A 209 9.11 -16.63 -14.43
CA ILE A 209 9.29 -16.22 -13.02
C ILE A 209 9.15 -14.70 -12.87
N GLY A 210 9.81 -13.93 -13.74
CA GLY A 210 9.75 -12.48 -13.72
C GLY A 210 8.34 -11.94 -14.00
N LEU A 211 7.67 -12.48 -15.01
CA LEU A 211 6.31 -12.05 -15.40
C LEU A 211 5.23 -12.43 -14.37
N THR A 212 5.50 -13.41 -13.51
CA THR A 212 4.50 -13.94 -12.56
C THR A 212 4.91 -13.71 -11.11
N VAL A 213 5.85 -14.50 -10.60
CA VAL A 213 6.25 -14.53 -9.18
C VAL A 213 6.77 -13.18 -8.71
N VAL A 214 7.65 -12.54 -9.48
CA VAL A 214 8.22 -11.24 -9.10
C VAL A 214 7.18 -10.13 -9.22
N ALA A 215 6.44 -10.09 -10.33
CA ALA A 215 5.42 -9.08 -10.60
C ALA A 215 4.29 -9.09 -9.56
N VAL A 216 3.82 -10.27 -9.14
CA VAL A 216 2.83 -10.40 -8.05
C VAL A 216 3.47 -10.15 -6.70
N GLY A 217 4.73 -10.58 -6.55
CA GLY A 217 5.49 -10.53 -5.32
C GLY A 217 5.68 -9.13 -4.75
N THR A 218 6.03 -8.15 -5.58
CA THR A 218 6.24 -6.76 -5.14
C THR A 218 4.95 -6.13 -4.59
N SER A 219 3.80 -6.61 -5.05
CA SER A 219 2.45 -6.20 -4.61
C SER A 219 1.93 -6.96 -3.38
N LEU A 220 2.70 -7.91 -2.82
CA LEU A 220 2.30 -8.64 -1.61
C LEU A 220 2.10 -7.74 -0.39
N PRO A 221 2.92 -6.71 -0.15
CA PRO A 221 2.70 -5.79 0.96
C PRO A 221 1.32 -5.15 0.97
N GLU A 222 0.90 -4.63 -0.18
CA GLU A 222 -0.41 -4.03 -0.41
C GLU A 222 -1.53 -5.06 -0.23
N LEU A 223 -1.39 -6.26 -0.81
CA LEU A 223 -2.38 -7.32 -0.70
C LEU A 223 -2.62 -7.71 0.77
N VAL A 224 -1.55 -7.87 1.54
CA VAL A 224 -1.63 -8.23 2.95
C VAL A 224 -2.21 -7.09 3.78
N ALA A 225 -1.83 -5.84 3.51
CA ALA A 225 -2.42 -4.70 4.19
C ALA A 225 -3.92 -4.54 3.89
N CYS A 226 -4.34 -4.76 2.64
CA CYS A 226 -5.76 -4.73 2.25
C CYS A 226 -6.56 -5.86 2.91
N THR A 227 -6.04 -7.09 2.87
CA THR A 227 -6.74 -8.25 3.45
C THR A 227 -6.76 -8.25 4.98
N ALA A 228 -5.73 -7.69 5.64
CA ALA A 228 -5.73 -7.51 7.10
C ALA A 228 -6.67 -6.38 7.55
N ALA A 229 -7.04 -5.46 6.65
CA ALA A 229 -7.94 -4.35 6.94
C ALA A 229 -9.41 -4.64 6.61
N ALA A 230 -9.67 -5.64 5.75
CA ALA A 230 -11.00 -6.10 5.33
C ALA A 230 -11.67 -6.97 6.42
#